data_AF-A0A1H3ECA8-F1
#
_entry.id   AF-A0A1H3ECA8-F1
#
_cell.length_a   1.000
_cell.length_b   1.000
_cell.length_c   1.000
_cell.angle_alpha   90.00
_cell.angle_beta   90.00
_cell.angle_gamma   90.00
#
_symmetry.space_group_name_H-M   'P 1'
#
loop_
_entity.id
_entity.type
_entity.pdbx_description
1 polymer ?
#
loop_
_entity_poly.entity_id
_entity_poly.type
_entity_poly.pdbx_seq_one_letter_code
_entity_poly.pdbx_strand_id
1 'polypeptide(L)'
;MKRRDKTGKKPLFGVFEKKKPVVGEEIPPKTIRHLERTVKLPFLADMDEGKEQYGTTEDMQDKWGLSEKQATLNVVRKRRIVGLAIAFASFILLLVGVFYILPRVLPGVFKGTNIELFVEPVINLEYDEPEYRVVVDSTVSLMALPEPDARRIAEVLFNEPVKFINDSKNGYCKIETMDGLVGYVKSSSLIEQMDSVEPDMHQYKLIVSDPSKNIMTHASNGTLIKKVMMNTVLYADIKREGVYQVSLPGGNVGWIGSSGVIELSPRAATEEVSSRYFVSSVLTFVNARYIENGMSIDGASVNGAVYVSAEINGITIPRTMEGQAQAGIEIIPEPDAVTGEIMIDQILPGDILFLSSPKKDPGDKEIYEMAVCTDTGTLFMISPARTTVRLRNFSSGDDICNRIITIRRIFSARVT
;
A
#
# COMPACT_ATOMS: atom_id res chain seq x y z
N MET A 1 6.82 31.61 65.51
CA MET A 1 7.78 32.44 64.76
C MET A 1 7.26 32.60 63.33
N LYS A 2 6.90 33.83 62.94
CA LYS A 2 6.78 34.41 61.56
C LYS A 2 6.15 33.55 60.42
N ARG A 3 4.96 33.91 59.92
CA ARG A 3 4.66 34.78 58.73
C ARG A 3 4.65 34.01 57.39
N ARG A 4 3.47 33.91 56.73
CA ARG A 4 2.99 34.69 55.54
C ARG A 4 3.59 34.17 54.21
N ASP A 5 2.91 34.11 53.06
CA ASP A 5 1.56 34.44 52.60
C ASP A 5 1.44 33.97 51.11
N LYS A 6 0.23 34.05 50.54
CA LYS A 6 -0.12 34.30 49.11
C LYS A 6 -0.29 33.17 48.07
N THR A 7 -1.59 32.93 47.79
CA THR A 7 -2.33 33.07 46.49
C THR A 7 -1.88 32.35 45.21
N GLY A 8 -2.82 31.63 44.56
CA GLY A 8 -2.80 31.39 43.11
C GLY A 8 -3.79 30.36 42.53
N LYS A 9 -4.94 30.85 42.03
CA LYS A 9 -5.70 30.48 40.80
C LYS A 9 -6.10 29.00 40.47
N LYS A 10 -7.44 28.83 40.36
CA LYS A 10 -8.33 28.07 39.44
C LYS A 10 -7.76 26.90 38.58
N PRO A 11 -8.47 25.75 38.50
CA PRO A 11 -8.33 24.82 37.39
C PRO A 11 -9.25 25.17 36.21
N LEU A 12 -8.72 24.86 35.03
CA LEU A 12 -9.21 25.09 33.68
C LEU A 12 -10.01 23.86 33.22
N PHE A 13 -11.09 24.09 32.46
CA PHE A 13 -11.84 23.13 31.62
C PHE A 13 -12.71 22.07 32.31
N GLY A 14 -14.00 22.39 32.39
CA GLY A 14 -15.09 21.45 32.63
C GLY A 14 -15.43 20.63 31.39
N VAL A 15 -15.65 19.34 31.62
CA VAL A 15 -16.12 18.33 30.69
C VAL A 15 -17.53 18.69 30.20
N PHE A 16 -17.70 18.87 28.89
CA PHE A 16 -19.03 18.97 28.27
C PHE A 16 -19.50 17.56 27.87
N GLU A 17 -20.34 16.94 28.69
CA GLU A 17 -21.16 15.80 28.27
C GLU A 17 -22.20 16.28 27.24
N LYS A 18 -22.05 15.86 25.98
CA LYS A 18 -23.10 16.00 24.97
C LYS A 18 -24.14 14.89 25.17
N LYS A 19 -25.25 15.20 25.84
CA LYS A 19 -26.48 14.40 25.72
C LYS A 19 -27.06 14.57 24.32
N LYS A 20 -27.33 13.45 23.64
CA LYS A 20 -28.09 13.43 22.38
C LYS A 20 -29.53 13.88 22.66
N PRO A 21 -30.15 14.73 21.82
CA PRO A 21 -31.55 15.08 21.98
C PRO A 21 -32.44 13.90 21.55
N VAL A 22 -33.39 13.56 22.42
CA VAL A 22 -34.49 12.64 22.14
C VAL A 22 -35.54 13.42 21.35
N VAL A 23 -36.10 12.80 20.31
CA VAL A 23 -37.13 13.38 19.44
C VAL A 23 -38.40 13.61 20.26
N GLY A 24 -38.89 14.86 20.34
CA GLY A 24 -40.24 15.16 20.85
C GLY A 24 -40.44 16.36 21.77
N GLU A 25 -39.46 17.24 22.01
CA GLU A 25 -39.69 18.46 22.82
C GLU A 25 -39.96 19.72 21.97
N GLU A 26 -41.07 20.39 22.26
CA GLU A 26 -41.47 21.67 21.68
C GLU A 26 -40.55 22.81 22.13
N ILE A 27 -40.06 23.60 21.16
CA ILE A 27 -39.20 24.75 21.40
C ILE A 27 -40.09 25.99 21.62
N PRO A 28 -39.96 26.74 22.73
CA PRO A 28 -40.74 27.96 22.94
C PRO A 28 -40.29 29.09 22.00
N PRO A 29 -41.20 29.95 21.53
CA PRO A 29 -40.89 30.97 20.53
C PRO A 29 -39.95 32.06 21.08
N LYS A 30 -38.89 32.32 20.33
CA LYS A 30 -37.86 33.31 20.64
C LYS A 30 -38.39 34.71 20.37
N THR A 31 -38.53 35.53 21.42
CA THR A 31 -38.99 36.92 21.32
C THR A 31 -37.91 37.80 20.68
N ILE A 32 -38.15 38.27 19.45
CA ILE A 32 -37.29 39.26 18.78
C ILE A 32 -37.67 40.64 19.33
N ARG A 33 -36.78 41.28 20.09
CA ARG A 33 -36.93 42.67 20.50
C ARG A 33 -36.47 43.58 19.36
N HIS A 34 -37.41 44.20 18.65
CA HIS A 34 -37.11 45.36 17.81
C HIS A 34 -36.81 46.56 18.72
N LEU A 35 -35.56 47.04 18.70
CA LEU A 35 -35.16 48.32 19.28
C LEU A 35 -35.59 49.42 18.30
N GLU A 36 -36.76 50.00 18.51
CA GLU A 36 -37.14 51.27 17.88
C GLU A 36 -36.29 52.39 18.49
N ARG A 37 -35.33 52.89 17.72
CA ARG A 37 -34.62 54.13 18.03
C ARG A 37 -35.17 55.21 17.11
N THR A 38 -36.09 56.02 17.63
CA THR A 38 -36.63 57.18 16.91
C THR A 38 -35.54 58.25 16.78
N VAL A 39 -35.12 58.52 15.55
CA VAL A 39 -34.23 59.65 15.23
C VAL A 39 -35.09 60.90 15.19
N LYS A 40 -34.94 61.80 16.17
CA LYS A 40 -35.56 63.13 16.15
C LYS A 40 -34.83 64.01 15.13
N LEU A 41 -35.49 64.32 14.01
CA LEU A 41 -35.04 65.32 13.04
C LEU A 41 -35.59 66.69 13.46
N PRO A 42 -34.75 67.71 13.68
CA PRO A 42 -35.14 68.98 14.31
C PRO A 42 -35.75 70.02 13.36
N PHE A 43 -36.46 69.60 12.31
CA PHE A 43 -36.99 70.50 11.26
C PHE A 43 -38.51 70.42 11.04
N LEU A 44 -39.21 69.46 11.65
CA LEU A 44 -40.67 69.29 11.45
C LEU A 44 -41.50 69.71 12.67
N ALA A 45 -41.09 70.78 13.36
CA ALA A 45 -41.81 71.32 14.52
C ALA A 45 -42.74 72.49 14.18
N ASP A 46 -42.83 72.90 12.92
CA ASP A 46 -43.74 73.93 12.46
C ASP A 46 -44.55 73.39 11.29
N MET A 47 -45.68 72.75 11.55
CA MET A 47 -46.83 72.82 10.65
C MET A 47 -48.12 72.38 11.35
N ASP A 48 -49.06 73.32 11.29
CA ASP A 48 -50.27 73.50 12.09
C ASP A 48 -51.38 72.50 11.73
N GLU A 49 -52.27 72.28 12.70
CA GLU A 49 -53.42 71.37 12.64
C GLU A 49 -54.51 71.90 11.68
N GLY A 50 -54.46 71.46 10.42
CA GLY A 50 -55.53 71.66 9.44
C GLY A 50 -56.43 70.43 9.32
N LYS A 51 -57.68 70.54 9.77
CA LYS A 51 -58.74 69.54 9.55
C LYS A 51 -59.05 69.42 8.05
N GLU A 52 -58.64 68.33 7.41
CA GLU A 52 -59.22 67.95 6.11
C GLU A 52 -59.58 66.46 6.09
N GLN A 53 -60.84 66.19 5.72
CA GLN A 53 -61.50 64.91 5.76
C GLN A 53 -60.84 63.89 4.82
N TYR A 54 -60.42 62.76 5.38
CA TYR A 54 -60.20 61.53 4.62
C TYR A 54 -61.54 60.97 4.13
N GLY A 55 -61.61 60.63 2.84
CA GLY A 55 -62.62 59.70 2.31
C GLY A 55 -63.74 60.31 1.47
N THR A 56 -63.40 60.94 0.35
CA THR A 56 -64.29 61.00 -0.82
C THR A 56 -63.64 60.22 -1.96
N THR A 57 -64.38 59.30 -2.55
CA THR A 57 -63.97 58.58 -3.76
C THR A 57 -63.94 59.56 -4.92
N GLU A 58 -62.80 60.20 -5.16
CA GLU A 58 -62.55 60.87 -6.44
C GLU A 58 -62.47 59.80 -7.53
N ASP A 59 -63.38 59.88 -8.49
CA ASP A 59 -63.37 59.05 -9.69
C ASP A 59 -62.07 59.33 -10.45
N MET A 60 -61.14 58.38 -10.42
CA MET A 60 -59.81 58.51 -11.05
C MET A 60 -59.86 58.62 -12.59
N GLN A 61 -61.05 58.53 -13.20
CA GLN A 61 -61.25 58.68 -14.64
C GLN A 61 -61.11 60.12 -15.14
N ASP A 62 -61.48 61.13 -14.35
CA ASP A 62 -61.52 62.52 -14.82
C ASP A 62 -60.17 63.26 -14.76
N LYS A 63 -59.21 62.81 -13.93
CA LYS A 63 -57.87 63.42 -13.85
C LYS A 63 -56.88 62.86 -14.87
N TRP A 64 -57.14 61.68 -15.42
CA TRP A 64 -56.17 60.95 -16.26
C TRP A 64 -56.52 60.90 -17.74
N GLY A 65 -57.51 61.64 -18.23
CA GLY A 65 -57.67 61.94 -19.66
C GLY A 65 -57.61 60.72 -20.60
N LEU A 66 -58.01 59.53 -20.13
CA LEU A 66 -57.95 58.30 -20.90
C LEU A 66 -59.26 58.15 -21.67
N SER A 67 -59.31 58.76 -22.86
CA SER A 67 -60.41 58.49 -23.78
C SER A 67 -60.36 57.03 -24.25
N GLU A 68 -61.50 56.33 -24.22
CA GLU A 68 -61.66 54.96 -24.73
C GLU A 68 -61.31 54.80 -26.22
N LYS A 69 -61.04 55.89 -26.95
CA LYS A 69 -60.63 55.86 -28.36
C LYS A 69 -59.13 55.71 -28.60
N GLN A 70 -58.32 55.51 -27.57
CA GLN A 70 -56.88 55.20 -27.71
C GLN A 70 -56.47 53.80 -27.20
N ALA A 71 -57.43 52.94 -26.85
CA ALA A 71 -57.16 51.59 -26.34
C ALA A 71 -57.00 50.50 -27.42
N THR A 72 -56.86 50.86 -28.70
CA THR A 72 -56.66 49.86 -29.77
C THR A 72 -55.60 50.30 -30.78
N LEU A 73 -54.35 49.90 -30.53
CA LEU A 73 -53.39 49.62 -31.61
C LEU A 73 -52.96 48.16 -31.52
N ASN A 74 -53.64 47.38 -32.36
CA ASN A 74 -53.45 45.95 -32.54
C ASN A 74 -52.34 45.71 -33.58
N VAL A 75 -51.06 45.94 -33.28
CA VAL A 75 -49.89 45.52 -34.11
C VAL A 75 -48.65 45.62 -33.21
N VAL A 76 -47.75 44.66 -32.94
CA VAL A 76 -47.17 43.55 -33.70
C VAL A 76 -46.82 42.42 -32.68
N ARG A 77 -47.80 41.62 -32.23
CA ARG A 77 -47.48 40.46 -31.34
C ARG A 77 -46.98 39.22 -32.10
N LYS A 78 -47.01 39.25 -33.44
CA LYS A 78 -46.66 38.10 -34.29
C LYS A 78 -45.14 37.83 -34.40
N ARG A 79 -44.26 38.82 -34.26
CA ARG A 79 -42.80 38.61 -34.46
C ARG A 79 -42.05 38.02 -33.25
N ARG A 80 -42.49 38.29 -32.01
CA ARG A 80 -41.83 37.73 -30.81
C ARG A 80 -42.09 36.23 -30.62
N ILE A 81 -43.31 35.76 -30.89
CA ILE A 81 -43.64 34.33 -30.83
C ILE A 81 -42.89 33.56 -31.92
N VAL A 82 -42.77 34.14 -33.12
CA VAL A 82 -41.97 33.55 -34.22
C VAL A 82 -40.49 33.47 -33.85
N GLY A 83 -39.90 34.52 -33.25
CA GLY A 83 -38.51 34.48 -32.77
C GLY A 83 -38.27 33.44 -31.68
N LEU A 84 -39.21 33.29 -30.75
CA LEU A 84 -39.12 32.31 -29.65
C LEU A 84 -39.33 30.87 -30.16
N ALA A 85 -40.22 30.67 -31.15
CA ALA A 85 -40.39 29.40 -31.83
C ALA A 85 -39.14 28.99 -32.63
N ILE A 86 -38.46 29.94 -33.29
CA ILE A 86 -37.20 29.68 -33.99
C ILE A 86 -36.09 29.31 -33.01
N ALA A 87 -35.98 30.00 -31.87
CA ALA A 87 -35.00 29.68 -30.83
C ALA A 87 -35.26 28.30 -30.18
N PHE A 88 -36.54 27.94 -29.99
CA PHE A 88 -36.90 26.62 -29.47
C PHE A 88 -36.63 25.51 -30.50
N ALA A 89 -36.93 25.77 -31.78
CA ALA A 89 -36.62 24.85 -32.87
C ALA A 89 -35.10 24.65 -33.04
N SER A 90 -34.29 25.70 -32.92
CA SER A 90 -32.83 25.57 -32.99
C SER A 90 -32.25 24.84 -31.79
N PHE A 91 -32.83 25.03 -30.59
CA PHE A 91 -32.45 24.29 -29.39
C PHE A 91 -32.79 22.79 -29.51
N ILE A 92 -33.98 22.46 -30.01
CA ILE A 92 -34.36 21.08 -30.31
C ILE A 92 -33.44 20.49 -31.38
N LEU A 93 -33.11 21.24 -32.42
CA LEU A 93 -32.22 20.77 -33.49
C LEU A 93 -30.80 20.53 -32.96
N LEU A 94 -30.32 21.36 -32.03
CA LEU A 94 -29.04 21.14 -31.35
C LEU A 94 -29.10 19.90 -30.46
N LEU A 95 -30.18 19.69 -29.70
CA LEU A 95 -30.37 18.46 -28.91
C LEU A 95 -30.42 17.21 -29.79
N VAL A 96 -31.17 17.24 -30.88
CA VAL A 96 -31.21 16.14 -31.86
C VAL A 96 -29.83 15.94 -32.51
N GLY A 97 -29.13 17.04 -32.80
CA GLY A 97 -27.76 17.04 -33.27
C GLY A 97 -26.83 16.29 -32.32
N VAL A 98 -26.77 16.72 -31.06
CA VAL A 98 -25.84 16.18 -30.04
C VAL A 98 -26.23 14.78 -29.57
N PHE A 99 -27.52 14.50 -29.39
CA PHE A 99 -27.98 13.24 -28.78
C PHE A 99 -28.42 12.18 -29.79
N TYR A 100 -28.67 12.53 -31.06
CA TYR A 100 -29.20 11.59 -32.05
C TYR A 100 -28.33 11.44 -33.30
N ILE A 101 -27.81 12.56 -33.82
CA ILE A 101 -26.97 12.59 -35.02
C ILE A 101 -25.51 12.32 -34.64
N LEU A 102 -24.98 13.03 -33.66
CA LEU A 102 -23.59 12.94 -33.23
C LEU A 102 -23.20 11.51 -32.82
N PRO A 103 -23.99 10.75 -32.01
CA PRO A 103 -23.64 9.38 -31.65
C PRO A 103 -23.70 8.40 -32.81
N ARG A 104 -24.43 8.73 -33.90
CA ARG A 104 -24.47 7.91 -35.12
C ARG A 104 -23.35 8.23 -36.10
N VAL A 105 -22.87 9.48 -36.12
CA VAL A 105 -21.81 9.92 -37.03
C VAL A 105 -20.41 9.73 -36.41
N LEU A 106 -20.24 9.94 -35.10
CA LEU A 106 -18.98 9.74 -34.37
C LEU A 106 -18.33 8.37 -34.65
N PRO A 107 -19.04 7.22 -34.61
CA PRO A 107 -18.42 5.92 -34.86
C PRO A 107 -17.84 5.80 -36.27
N GLY A 108 -18.38 6.53 -37.25
CA GLY A 108 -17.88 6.55 -38.62
C GLY A 108 -16.65 7.44 -38.80
N VAL A 109 -16.55 8.54 -38.04
CA VAL A 109 -15.40 9.47 -38.07
C VAL A 109 -14.19 8.92 -37.33
N PHE A 110 -14.41 8.06 -36.32
CA PHE A 110 -13.34 7.39 -35.58
C PHE A 110 -12.90 6.03 -36.15
N LYS A 111 -13.51 5.56 -37.24
CA LYS A 111 -13.00 4.40 -37.99
C LYS A 111 -11.65 4.75 -38.62
N GLY A 112 -10.56 4.37 -37.95
CA GLY A 112 -9.18 4.60 -38.39
C GLY A 112 -8.38 5.56 -37.51
N THR A 113 -8.94 6.07 -36.42
CA THR A 113 -8.16 6.74 -35.36
C THR A 113 -8.06 5.81 -34.15
N ASN A 114 -6.87 5.68 -33.57
CA ASN A 114 -6.59 4.91 -32.34
C ASN A 114 -7.16 5.64 -31.11
N ILE A 115 -8.44 5.97 -31.13
CA ILE A 115 -9.17 6.42 -29.96
C ILE A 115 -9.86 5.17 -29.45
N GLU A 116 -9.15 4.45 -28.58
CA GLU A 116 -9.63 3.27 -27.86
C GLU A 116 -10.76 3.69 -26.92
N LEU A 117 -11.97 3.77 -27.46
CA LEU A 117 -13.19 3.95 -26.68
C LEU A 117 -13.48 2.62 -25.98
N PHE A 118 -13.10 2.52 -24.70
CA PHE A 118 -13.55 1.50 -23.74
C PHE A 118 -13.41 0.04 -24.21
N VAL A 119 -12.20 -0.38 -24.59
CA VAL A 119 -11.89 -1.80 -24.48
C VAL A 119 -11.70 -2.06 -22.98
N GLU A 120 -12.67 -2.71 -22.34
CA GLU A 120 -12.46 -3.22 -21.00
C GLU A 120 -11.21 -4.12 -21.03
N PRO A 121 -10.21 -3.87 -20.18
CA PRO A 121 -9.01 -4.69 -20.18
C PRO A 121 -9.44 -6.14 -19.93
N VAL A 122 -8.95 -7.06 -20.77
CA VAL A 122 -9.18 -8.48 -20.55
C VAL A 122 -8.45 -8.86 -19.26
N ILE A 123 -9.20 -9.11 -18.19
CA ILE A 123 -8.65 -9.55 -16.91
C ILE A 123 -8.29 -11.02 -17.06
N ASN A 124 -7.01 -11.35 -16.96
CA ASN A 124 -6.53 -12.72 -16.93
C ASN A 124 -6.19 -13.11 -15.49
N LEU A 125 -7.09 -13.86 -14.85
CA LEU A 125 -6.89 -14.34 -13.48
C LEU A 125 -5.79 -15.41 -13.46
N GLU A 126 -4.79 -15.21 -12.60
CA GLU A 126 -3.67 -16.15 -12.46
C GLU A 126 -4.00 -17.26 -11.47
N TYR A 127 -4.84 -16.97 -10.47
CA TYR A 127 -5.21 -17.87 -9.39
C TYR A 127 -6.71 -18.22 -9.42
N ASP A 128 -7.23 -18.59 -10.60
CA ASP A 128 -8.64 -18.95 -10.82
C ASP A 128 -9.00 -20.34 -10.25
N GLU A 129 -8.00 -21.19 -9.96
CA GLU A 129 -8.26 -22.51 -9.38
C GLU A 129 -8.72 -22.41 -7.91
N PRO A 130 -9.74 -23.18 -7.49
CA PRO A 130 -10.28 -23.12 -6.13
C PRO A 130 -9.33 -23.63 -5.06
N GLU A 131 -8.18 -24.19 -5.42
CA GLU A 131 -7.13 -24.62 -4.50
C GLU A 131 -6.21 -23.47 -4.06
N TYR A 132 -6.24 -22.30 -4.67
CA TYR A 132 -5.37 -21.21 -4.24
C TYR A 132 -5.85 -20.53 -2.95
N ARG A 133 -4.92 -20.16 -2.08
CA ARG A 133 -5.16 -19.45 -0.83
C ARG A 133 -4.16 -18.31 -0.66
N VAL A 134 -4.52 -17.30 0.12
CA VAL A 134 -3.63 -16.18 0.47
C VAL A 134 -3.31 -16.19 1.96
N VAL A 135 -2.04 -15.92 2.29
CA VAL A 135 -1.55 -15.82 3.68
C VAL A 135 -1.97 -14.49 4.33
N VAL A 136 -2.52 -14.54 5.56
CA VAL A 136 -3.06 -13.34 6.27
C VAL A 136 -2.24 -12.87 7.48
N ASP A 137 -1.31 -13.68 7.95
CA ASP A 137 -0.37 -13.30 9.03
C ASP A 137 0.91 -12.70 8.45
N SER A 138 1.61 -11.88 9.24
CA SER A 138 2.83 -11.19 8.79
C SER A 138 3.90 -12.15 8.28
N THR A 139 4.10 -13.24 9.02
CA THR A 139 4.96 -14.37 8.66
C THR A 139 4.32 -15.65 9.20
N VAL A 140 4.40 -16.74 8.42
CA VAL A 140 3.87 -18.05 8.81
C VAL A 140 4.93 -19.10 8.55
N SER A 141 5.19 -19.92 9.56
CA SER A 141 6.16 -21.01 9.46
C SER A 141 5.59 -22.17 8.65
N LEU A 142 6.33 -22.60 7.62
CA LEU A 142 6.05 -23.81 6.87
C LEU A 142 6.72 -25.00 7.58
N MET A 143 5.91 -25.87 8.17
CA MET A 143 6.39 -26.97 9.03
C MET A 143 6.49 -28.29 8.26
N ALA A 144 7.43 -29.15 8.64
CA ALA A 144 7.58 -30.47 8.02
C ALA A 144 6.48 -31.46 8.41
N LEU A 145 5.89 -31.28 9.58
CA LEU A 145 4.78 -32.07 10.13
C LEU A 145 3.71 -31.11 10.69
N PRO A 146 2.43 -31.54 10.80
CA PRO A 146 1.33 -30.73 11.32
C PRO A 146 1.35 -30.60 12.86
N GLU A 147 2.51 -30.19 13.38
CA GLU A 147 2.82 -30.10 14.81
C GLU A 147 3.57 -28.79 15.12
N PRO A 148 3.35 -28.15 16.28
CA PRO A 148 3.99 -26.86 16.60
C PRO A 148 5.51 -26.91 16.78
N ASP A 149 6.05 -28.06 17.19
CA ASP A 149 7.47 -28.31 17.47
C ASP A 149 8.19 -29.03 16.32
N ALA A 150 7.49 -29.30 15.22
CA ALA A 150 8.10 -29.87 14.03
C ALA A 150 9.19 -28.95 13.45
N ARG A 151 10.10 -29.54 12.67
CA ARG A 151 11.14 -28.77 11.96
C ARG A 151 10.50 -27.76 11.01
N ARG A 152 10.98 -26.52 11.02
CA ARG A 152 10.60 -25.49 10.05
C ARG A 152 11.33 -25.71 8.74
N ILE A 153 10.60 -25.84 7.64
CA ILE A 153 11.15 -25.95 6.28
C ILE A 153 11.47 -24.56 5.73
N ALA A 154 10.53 -23.64 5.85
CA ALA A 154 10.61 -22.28 5.33
C ALA A 154 9.64 -21.36 6.10
N GLU A 155 9.51 -20.12 5.64
CA GLU A 155 8.52 -19.16 6.09
C GLU A 155 7.80 -18.60 4.85
N VAL A 156 6.50 -18.35 4.95
CA VAL A 156 5.70 -17.63 3.94
C VAL A 156 5.27 -16.29 4.51
N LEU A 157 5.15 -15.29 3.65
CA LEU A 157 4.90 -13.90 4.02
C LEU A 157 3.44 -13.52 3.84
N PHE A 158 3.05 -12.41 4.44
CA PHE A 158 1.72 -11.82 4.25
C PHE A 158 1.42 -11.58 2.76
N ASN A 159 0.16 -11.80 2.36
CA ASN A 159 -0.30 -11.63 0.98
C ASN A 159 0.45 -12.50 -0.05
N GLU A 160 1.11 -13.57 0.40
CA GLU A 160 1.72 -14.56 -0.47
C GLU A 160 0.66 -15.58 -0.93
N PRO A 161 0.51 -15.82 -2.25
CA PRO A 161 -0.34 -16.89 -2.76
C PRO A 161 0.31 -18.25 -2.53
N VAL A 162 -0.51 -19.25 -2.19
CA VAL A 162 -0.09 -20.64 -2.00
C VAL A 162 -1.16 -21.58 -2.56
N LYS A 163 -0.76 -22.78 -2.97
CA LYS A 163 -1.70 -23.84 -3.37
C LYS A 163 -2.05 -24.72 -2.18
N PHE A 164 -3.32 -24.76 -1.81
CA PHE A 164 -3.86 -25.68 -0.81
C PHE A 164 -3.93 -27.10 -1.38
N ILE A 165 -3.46 -28.08 -0.61
CA ILE A 165 -3.48 -29.49 -1.00
C ILE A 165 -4.59 -30.24 -0.26
N ASN A 166 -4.54 -30.22 1.08
CA ASN A 166 -5.55 -30.86 1.92
C ASN A 166 -5.48 -30.39 3.37
N ASP A 167 -6.57 -30.62 4.09
CA ASP A 167 -6.59 -30.48 5.54
C ASP A 167 -5.75 -31.58 6.23
N SER A 168 -5.22 -31.23 7.40
CA SER A 168 -4.44 -32.12 8.24
C SER A 168 -4.91 -32.04 9.70
N LYS A 169 -4.21 -32.75 10.59
CA LYS A 169 -4.56 -32.79 12.01
C LYS A 169 -4.21 -31.46 12.70
N ASN A 170 -4.77 -31.25 13.90
CA ASN A 170 -4.43 -30.13 14.79
C ASN A 170 -4.67 -28.73 14.21
N GLY A 171 -5.59 -28.59 13.25
CA GLY A 171 -5.89 -27.31 12.60
C GLY A 171 -4.81 -26.85 11.61
N TYR A 172 -3.96 -27.76 11.16
CA TYR A 172 -3.02 -27.53 10.07
C TYR A 172 -3.65 -27.95 8.74
N CYS A 173 -3.18 -27.34 7.66
CA CYS A 173 -3.37 -27.81 6.29
C CYS A 173 -2.02 -27.96 5.62
N LYS A 174 -1.99 -28.78 4.57
CA LYS A 174 -0.82 -28.95 3.71
C LYS A 174 -0.94 -27.98 2.54
N ILE A 175 0.14 -27.25 2.29
CA ILE A 175 0.24 -26.31 1.17
C ILE A 175 1.48 -26.59 0.33
N GLU A 176 1.46 -26.04 -0.88
CA GLU A 176 2.61 -25.87 -1.76
C GLU A 176 2.80 -24.37 -2.04
N THR A 177 4.00 -23.85 -1.81
CA THR A 177 4.37 -22.48 -2.17
C THR A 177 4.57 -22.36 -3.67
N MET A 178 4.50 -21.15 -4.22
CA MET A 178 4.67 -20.94 -5.67
C MET A 178 6.06 -21.32 -6.20
N ASP A 179 7.06 -21.43 -5.33
CA ASP A 179 8.40 -21.95 -5.61
C ASP A 179 8.56 -23.46 -5.34
N GLY A 180 7.46 -24.19 -5.09
CA GLY A 180 7.41 -25.66 -5.06
C GLY A 180 7.74 -26.31 -3.71
N LEU A 181 7.80 -25.54 -2.62
CA LEU A 181 8.00 -26.12 -1.29
C LEU A 181 6.69 -26.60 -0.70
N VAL A 182 6.70 -27.83 -0.23
CA VAL A 182 5.52 -28.48 0.36
C VAL A 182 5.70 -28.62 1.87
N GLY A 183 4.69 -28.20 2.62
CA GLY A 183 4.70 -28.31 4.09
C GLY A 183 3.34 -28.00 4.72
N TYR A 184 3.34 -27.87 6.03
CA TYR A 184 2.14 -27.65 6.83
C TYR A 184 2.11 -26.26 7.45
N VAL A 185 0.97 -25.58 7.35
CA VAL A 185 0.68 -24.29 8.00
C VAL A 185 -0.64 -24.36 8.75
N LYS A 186 -0.90 -23.43 9.67
CA LYS A 186 -2.22 -23.36 10.32
C LYS A 186 -3.26 -22.90 9.32
N SER A 187 -4.38 -23.60 9.23
CA SER A 187 -5.48 -23.24 8.32
C SER A 187 -6.05 -21.86 8.63
N SER A 188 -5.97 -21.40 9.89
CA SER A 188 -6.39 -20.05 10.30
C SER A 188 -5.57 -18.90 9.70
N SER A 189 -4.39 -19.21 9.15
CA SER A 189 -3.48 -18.23 8.55
C SER A 189 -3.69 -18.09 7.03
N LEU A 190 -4.70 -18.76 6.48
CA LEU A 190 -5.05 -18.77 5.07
C LEU A 190 -6.49 -18.33 4.85
N ILE A 191 -6.75 -17.70 3.71
CA ILE A 191 -8.10 -17.39 3.22
C ILE A 191 -8.24 -17.75 1.75
N GLU A 192 -9.47 -17.91 1.27
CA GLU A 192 -9.78 -18.31 -0.12
C GLU A 192 -9.90 -17.15 -1.09
N GLN A 193 -10.10 -15.93 -0.59
CA GLN A 193 -10.24 -14.77 -1.47
C GLN A 193 -8.88 -14.35 -2.05
N MET A 194 -8.76 -14.45 -3.37
CA MET A 194 -7.51 -14.21 -4.12
C MET A 194 -7.35 -12.78 -4.66
N ASP A 195 -8.40 -11.94 -4.61
CA ASP A 195 -8.41 -10.61 -5.23
C ASP A 195 -7.17 -9.77 -4.89
N SER A 196 -6.63 -9.86 -3.67
CA SER A 196 -5.48 -9.07 -3.21
C SER A 196 -4.13 -9.45 -3.82
N VAL A 197 -4.06 -10.54 -4.57
CA VAL A 197 -2.85 -11.03 -5.24
C VAL A 197 -2.98 -11.12 -6.76
N GLU A 198 -4.17 -10.84 -7.31
CA GLU A 198 -4.44 -10.93 -8.75
C GLU A 198 -3.84 -9.73 -9.51
N PRO A 199 -2.84 -9.94 -10.38
CA PRO A 199 -2.13 -8.82 -11.00
C PRO A 199 -3.03 -7.92 -11.85
N ASP A 200 -3.91 -8.50 -12.68
CA ASP A 200 -4.72 -7.75 -13.65
C ASP A 200 -5.91 -7.03 -13.00
N MET A 201 -6.15 -7.26 -11.71
CA MET A 201 -7.15 -6.51 -10.94
C MET A 201 -6.61 -5.18 -10.40
N HIS A 202 -5.31 -4.94 -10.52
CA HIS A 202 -4.62 -3.85 -9.84
C HIS A 202 -3.74 -3.01 -10.77
N GLN A 203 -3.46 -1.76 -10.36
CA GLN A 203 -2.65 -0.84 -11.17
C GLN A 203 -1.16 -0.94 -10.87
N TYR A 204 -0.80 -1.25 -9.63
CA TYR A 204 0.58 -1.26 -9.14
C TYR A 204 0.86 -2.54 -8.37
N LYS A 205 2.06 -3.09 -8.56
CA LYS A 205 2.67 -4.09 -7.69
C LYS A 205 3.72 -3.40 -6.83
N LEU A 206 3.70 -3.67 -5.54
CA LEU A 206 4.60 -3.09 -4.54
C LEU A 206 5.35 -4.22 -3.84
N ILE A 207 6.68 -4.13 -3.80
CA ILE A 207 7.53 -5.05 -3.04
C ILE A 207 8.13 -4.29 -1.87
N VAL A 208 7.92 -4.77 -0.65
CA VAL A 208 8.49 -4.12 0.55
C VAL A 208 10.01 -4.32 0.59
N SER A 209 10.77 -3.24 0.48
CA SER A 209 12.24 -3.28 0.51
C SER A 209 12.84 -2.92 1.87
N ASP A 210 12.11 -2.19 2.71
CA ASP A 210 12.53 -1.94 4.10
C ASP A 210 12.39 -3.22 4.96
N PRO A 211 13.11 -3.33 6.09
CA PRO A 211 13.03 -4.49 6.97
C PRO A 211 11.60 -4.81 7.44
N SER A 212 10.77 -3.78 7.60
CA SER A 212 9.32 -3.91 7.80
C SER A 212 8.59 -2.62 7.45
N LYS A 213 7.30 -2.73 7.14
CA LYS A 213 6.42 -1.61 6.85
C LYS A 213 5.09 -1.75 7.58
N ASN A 214 4.50 -0.62 7.95
CA ASN A 214 3.17 -0.57 8.55
C ASN A 214 2.12 -0.25 7.49
N ILE A 215 1.05 -1.03 7.50
CA ILE A 215 -0.19 -0.79 6.76
C ILE A 215 -1.18 -0.16 7.73
N MET A 216 -1.73 1.00 7.36
CA MET A 216 -2.55 1.85 8.21
C MET A 216 -3.99 1.95 7.68
N THR A 217 -4.96 2.29 8.53
CA THR A 217 -6.35 2.49 8.11
C THR A 217 -6.57 3.74 7.24
N HIS A 218 -5.70 4.74 7.36
CA HIS A 218 -5.81 6.01 6.64
C HIS A 218 -4.42 6.47 6.18
N ALA A 219 -4.39 7.26 5.10
CA ALA A 219 -3.16 7.86 4.55
C ALA A 219 -2.39 8.74 5.56
N SER A 220 -3.11 9.38 6.49
CA SER A 220 -2.54 10.21 7.55
C SER A 220 -3.29 9.96 8.86
N ASN A 221 -2.56 9.91 9.98
CA ASN A 221 -3.11 9.67 11.32
C ASN A 221 -3.98 8.40 11.45
N GLY A 222 -3.71 7.38 10.61
CA GLY A 222 -4.39 6.09 10.70
C GLY A 222 -3.95 5.26 11.89
N THR A 223 -4.71 4.21 12.18
CA THR A 223 -4.35 3.14 13.11
C THR A 223 -3.65 2.00 12.36
N LEU A 224 -2.75 1.29 13.03
CA LEU A 224 -2.03 0.14 12.46
C LEU A 224 -3.02 -1.01 12.19
N ILE A 225 -3.05 -1.50 10.96
CA ILE A 225 -3.75 -2.73 10.55
C ILE A 225 -2.80 -3.91 10.67
N LYS A 226 -1.63 -3.82 10.02
CA LYS A 226 -0.66 -4.91 9.92
C LYS A 226 0.75 -4.35 9.75
N LYS A 227 1.73 -4.97 10.41
CA LYS A 227 3.14 -4.79 10.10
C LYS A 227 3.56 -5.92 9.15
N VAL A 228 4.04 -5.58 7.97
CA VAL A 228 4.53 -6.53 6.96
C VAL A 228 6.05 -6.49 6.87
N MET A 229 6.66 -7.56 6.37
CA MET A 229 8.13 -7.72 6.38
C MET A 229 8.72 -7.43 4.99
N MET A 230 10.05 -7.28 4.95
CA MET A 230 10.80 -7.26 3.69
C MET A 230 10.37 -8.40 2.76
N ASN A 231 10.35 -8.13 1.46
CA ASN A 231 9.90 -9.02 0.38
C ASN A 231 8.40 -9.36 0.36
N THR A 232 7.57 -8.73 1.21
CA THR A 232 6.11 -8.83 1.07
C THR A 232 5.68 -8.18 -0.25
N VAL A 233 4.90 -8.90 -1.07
CA VAL A 233 4.31 -8.39 -2.31
C VAL A 233 2.88 -7.95 -2.05
N LEU A 234 2.56 -6.71 -2.39
CA LEU A 234 1.24 -6.10 -2.26
C LEU A 234 0.81 -5.53 -3.59
N TYR A 235 -0.49 -5.44 -3.81
CA TYR A 235 -1.06 -4.74 -4.97
C TYR A 235 -1.83 -3.50 -4.54
N ALA A 236 -1.84 -2.48 -5.39
CA ALA A 236 -2.45 -1.19 -5.11
C ALA A 236 -3.17 -0.60 -6.33
N ASP A 237 -4.22 0.17 -6.04
CA ASP A 237 -5.08 0.80 -7.06
C ASP A 237 -4.98 2.32 -7.05
N ILE A 238 -4.64 2.90 -5.90
CA ILE A 238 -4.58 4.36 -5.74
C ILE A 238 -3.21 4.76 -5.22
N LYS A 239 -2.55 5.65 -5.97
CA LYS A 239 -1.34 6.35 -5.54
C LYS A 239 -1.68 7.80 -5.21
N ARG A 240 -1.31 8.25 -4.01
CA ARG A 240 -1.34 9.66 -3.59
C ARG A 240 0.07 10.11 -3.21
N GLU A 241 0.27 11.40 -2.99
CA GLU A 241 1.58 11.94 -2.60
C GLU A 241 2.16 11.19 -1.38
N GLY A 242 3.16 10.35 -1.64
CA GLY A 242 3.89 9.61 -0.61
C GLY A 242 3.21 8.36 -0.05
N VAL A 243 2.04 7.93 -0.55
CA VAL A 243 1.32 6.75 -0.03
C VAL A 243 0.57 5.99 -1.14
N TYR A 244 0.40 4.68 -0.94
CA TYR A 244 -0.44 3.80 -1.77
C TYR A 244 -1.60 3.25 -0.96
N GLN A 245 -2.75 3.09 -1.61
CA GLN A 245 -3.84 2.28 -1.10
C GLN A 245 -3.69 0.85 -1.62
N VAL A 246 -3.34 -0.08 -0.73
CA VAL A 246 -3.14 -1.49 -1.02
C VAL A 246 -4.40 -2.30 -0.78
N SER A 247 -4.62 -3.30 -1.63
CA SER A 247 -5.61 -4.36 -1.42
C SER A 247 -5.06 -5.37 -0.41
N LEU A 248 -5.87 -5.75 0.57
CA LEU A 248 -5.49 -6.68 1.63
C LEU A 248 -6.29 -7.99 1.50
N PRO A 249 -5.70 -9.11 1.94
CA PRO A 249 -6.42 -10.36 2.08
C PRO A 249 -7.75 -10.17 2.84
N GLY A 250 -8.84 -10.68 2.27
CA GLY A 250 -10.19 -10.59 2.81
C GLY A 250 -10.97 -9.35 2.36
N GLY A 251 -10.53 -8.70 1.29
CA GLY A 251 -11.27 -7.62 0.60
C GLY A 251 -11.18 -6.24 1.27
N ASN A 252 -10.37 -6.12 2.33
CA ASN A 252 -10.13 -4.82 2.98
C ASN A 252 -9.07 -4.02 2.21
N VAL A 253 -9.00 -2.72 2.48
CA VAL A 253 -7.96 -1.84 1.94
C VAL A 253 -7.13 -1.24 3.08
N GLY A 254 -5.87 -0.94 2.78
CA GLY A 254 -4.95 -0.29 3.72
C GLY A 254 -4.08 0.76 3.04
N TRP A 255 -3.39 1.57 3.83
CA TRP A 255 -2.47 2.61 3.34
C TRP A 255 -1.03 2.30 3.75
N ILE A 256 -0.12 2.35 2.78
CA ILE A 256 1.32 2.15 3.00
C ILE A 256 2.11 3.33 2.44
N GLY A 257 3.14 3.80 3.16
CA GLY A 257 4.01 4.87 2.69
C GLY A 257 4.91 4.43 1.53
N SER A 258 5.18 5.32 0.58
CA SER A 258 5.95 5.03 -0.64
C SER A 258 7.45 4.87 -0.44
N SER A 259 8.01 5.31 0.69
CA SER A 259 9.41 5.03 1.03
C SER A 259 9.58 3.55 1.37
N GLY A 260 10.67 2.91 0.97
CA GLY A 260 10.93 1.52 1.36
C GLY A 260 10.00 0.49 0.69
N VAL A 261 9.43 0.85 -0.45
CA VAL A 261 8.73 -0.07 -1.36
C VAL A 261 9.24 0.14 -2.79
N ILE A 262 9.34 -0.95 -3.55
CA ILE A 262 9.65 -0.93 -4.97
C ILE A 262 8.32 -0.98 -5.73
N GLU A 263 8.03 0.06 -6.50
CA GLU A 263 6.86 0.12 -7.39
C GLU A 263 7.20 -0.55 -8.73
N LEU A 264 6.34 -1.47 -9.16
CA LEU A 264 6.42 -2.20 -10.41
C LEU A 264 5.05 -2.18 -11.10
N SER A 265 5.04 -2.41 -12.42
CA SER A 265 3.80 -2.79 -13.11
C SER A 265 3.30 -4.13 -12.58
N PRO A 266 1.98 -4.44 -12.62
CA PRO A 266 1.41 -5.59 -11.93
C PRO A 266 2.07 -6.94 -12.25
N ARG A 267 2.44 -7.16 -13.52
CA ARG A 267 3.12 -8.38 -13.99
C ARG A 267 4.63 -8.26 -14.12
N ALA A 268 5.22 -7.12 -13.75
CA ALA A 268 6.66 -6.93 -13.88
C ALA A 268 7.43 -7.69 -12.77
N ALA A 269 8.61 -8.17 -13.16
CA ALA A 269 9.61 -8.70 -12.24
C ALA A 269 10.52 -7.57 -11.74
N THR A 270 11.13 -7.78 -10.58
CA THR A 270 12.17 -6.88 -10.06
C THR A 270 13.38 -6.93 -10.99
N GLU A 271 13.92 -5.77 -11.35
CA GLU A 271 15.15 -5.69 -12.14
C GLU A 271 16.36 -6.08 -11.30
N GLU A 272 17.29 -6.84 -11.89
CA GLU A 272 18.58 -7.16 -11.25
C GLU A 272 19.38 -5.89 -11.01
N VAL A 273 19.75 -5.65 -9.74
CA VAL A 273 20.66 -4.56 -9.34
C VAL A 273 22.03 -5.10 -8.97
N SER A 274 22.98 -4.23 -8.63
CA SER A 274 24.34 -4.67 -8.29
C SER A 274 24.42 -5.41 -6.95
N SER A 275 25.45 -6.25 -6.80
CA SER A 275 25.72 -7.00 -5.56
C SER A 275 25.84 -6.11 -4.32
N ARG A 276 26.23 -4.84 -4.48
CA ARG A 276 26.29 -3.85 -3.40
C ARG A 276 24.94 -3.67 -2.70
N TYR A 277 23.84 -3.62 -3.45
CA TYR A 277 22.50 -3.46 -2.86
C TYR A 277 22.06 -4.72 -2.13
N PHE A 278 22.36 -5.90 -2.68
CA PHE A 278 22.16 -7.17 -1.99
C PHE A 278 22.91 -7.24 -0.65
N VAL A 279 24.19 -6.89 -0.63
CA VAL A 279 24.98 -6.85 0.61
C VAL A 279 24.36 -5.86 1.60
N SER A 280 23.92 -4.68 1.14
CA SER A 280 23.22 -3.70 1.98
C SER A 280 21.94 -4.27 2.59
N SER A 281 21.15 -5.03 1.82
CA SER A 281 19.94 -5.69 2.30
C SER A 281 20.25 -6.77 3.34
N VAL A 282 21.27 -7.62 3.09
CA VAL A 282 21.72 -8.64 4.05
C VAL A 282 22.18 -8.00 5.36
N LEU A 283 22.89 -6.87 5.29
CA LEU A 283 23.37 -6.15 6.48
C LEU A 283 22.25 -5.63 7.38
N THR A 284 21.01 -5.47 6.88
CA THR A 284 19.86 -5.09 7.71
C THR A 284 19.51 -6.14 8.76
N PHE A 285 19.89 -7.39 8.54
CA PHE A 285 19.64 -8.49 9.46
C PHE A 285 20.72 -8.64 10.55
N VAL A 286 21.80 -7.85 10.53
CA VAL A 286 22.85 -7.94 11.55
C VAL A 286 22.25 -7.73 12.95
N ASN A 287 22.58 -8.64 13.87
CA ASN A 287 22.04 -8.76 15.23
C ASN A 287 20.57 -9.24 15.33
N ALA A 288 19.92 -9.62 14.24
CA ALA A 288 18.62 -10.29 14.32
C ALA A 288 18.74 -11.60 15.11
N ARG A 289 17.67 -11.94 15.84
CA ARG A 289 17.57 -13.22 16.53
C ARG A 289 17.60 -14.34 15.49
N TYR A 290 18.40 -15.36 15.76
CA TYR A 290 18.43 -16.53 14.91
C TYR A 290 17.15 -17.36 15.12
N ILE A 291 16.45 -17.62 14.02
CA ILE A 291 15.38 -18.61 13.93
C ILE A 291 15.68 -19.44 12.69
N GLU A 292 15.74 -20.76 12.84
CA GLU A 292 15.94 -21.68 11.71
C GLU A 292 14.90 -21.41 10.62
N ASN A 293 15.37 -21.18 9.39
CA ASN A 293 14.55 -20.83 8.22
C ASN A 293 13.61 -19.61 8.41
N GLY A 294 13.92 -18.72 9.35
CA GLY A 294 13.24 -17.42 9.48
C GLY A 294 13.69 -16.43 8.40
N MET A 295 12.79 -15.56 7.94
CA MET A 295 12.98 -14.69 6.77
C MET A 295 12.75 -13.21 7.07
N SER A 296 12.64 -12.83 8.35
CA SER A 296 12.29 -11.45 8.75
C SER A 296 13.20 -10.91 9.86
N ILE A 297 13.14 -9.58 10.07
CA ILE A 297 13.94 -8.94 11.13
C ILE A 297 13.53 -9.37 12.54
N ASP A 298 12.29 -9.86 12.70
CA ASP A 298 11.77 -10.38 13.98
C ASP A 298 12.34 -11.79 14.28
N GLY A 299 12.92 -12.46 13.29
CA GLY A 299 13.65 -13.72 13.43
C GLY A 299 14.16 -14.24 12.08
N ALA A 300 15.48 -14.36 11.95
CA ALA A 300 16.13 -14.62 10.67
C ALA A 300 17.10 -15.80 10.71
N SER A 301 17.24 -16.44 9.57
CA SER A 301 18.33 -17.36 9.23
C SER A 301 19.22 -16.75 8.15
N VAL A 302 20.40 -17.31 7.91
CA VAL A 302 21.29 -16.81 6.85
C VAL A 302 20.65 -17.04 5.47
N ASN A 303 20.13 -18.24 5.21
CA ASN A 303 19.44 -18.57 3.95
C ASN A 303 18.16 -17.74 3.76
N GLY A 304 17.39 -17.50 4.82
CA GLY A 304 16.20 -16.66 4.74
C GLY A 304 16.53 -15.20 4.46
N ALA A 305 17.57 -14.65 5.11
CA ALA A 305 18.07 -13.30 4.83
C ALA A 305 18.59 -13.16 3.40
N VAL A 306 19.29 -14.19 2.88
CA VAL A 306 19.74 -14.23 1.48
C VAL A 306 18.57 -14.29 0.52
N TYR A 307 17.57 -15.14 0.77
CA TYR A 307 16.39 -15.24 -0.10
C TYR A 307 15.67 -13.89 -0.23
N VAL A 308 15.26 -13.29 0.88
CA VAL A 308 14.51 -12.02 0.82
C VAL A 308 15.36 -10.89 0.27
N SER A 309 16.68 -10.89 0.54
CA SER A 309 17.59 -9.89 -0.03
C SER A 309 17.81 -10.10 -1.52
N ALA A 310 17.89 -11.34 -2.01
CA ALA A 310 18.06 -11.63 -3.43
C ALA A 310 16.81 -11.24 -4.24
N GLU A 311 15.62 -11.62 -3.77
CA GLU A 311 14.35 -11.36 -4.45
C GLU A 311 14.08 -9.85 -4.63
N ILE A 312 14.29 -9.04 -3.59
CA ILE A 312 14.11 -7.57 -3.68
C ILE A 312 15.19 -6.88 -4.53
N ASN A 313 16.29 -7.58 -4.83
CA ASN A 313 17.38 -7.10 -5.68
C ASN A 313 17.37 -7.78 -7.07
N GLY A 314 16.26 -8.43 -7.45
CA GLY A 314 16.03 -8.96 -8.79
C GLY A 314 16.69 -10.29 -9.10
N ILE A 315 17.13 -11.04 -8.08
CA ILE A 315 17.67 -12.39 -8.23
C ILE A 315 16.70 -13.40 -7.63
N THR A 316 16.14 -14.26 -8.49
CA THR A 316 15.33 -15.40 -8.04
C THR A 316 16.22 -16.51 -7.51
N ILE A 317 15.97 -16.94 -6.28
CA ILE A 317 16.79 -17.97 -5.62
C ILE A 317 15.92 -18.90 -4.76
N PRO A 318 16.26 -20.20 -4.58
CA PRO A 318 15.53 -21.07 -3.67
C PRO A 318 15.59 -20.59 -2.21
N ARG A 319 14.57 -20.90 -1.38
CA ARG A 319 14.58 -20.59 0.07
C ARG A 319 15.51 -21.49 0.89
N THR A 320 15.77 -22.71 0.42
CA THR A 320 16.52 -23.73 1.16
C THR A 320 18.03 -23.60 0.93
N MET A 321 18.83 -23.97 1.93
CA MET A 321 20.30 -23.94 1.81
C MET A 321 20.78 -24.85 0.67
N GLU A 322 20.16 -26.01 0.50
CA GLU A 322 20.52 -26.99 -0.53
C GLU A 322 20.27 -26.43 -1.93
N GLY A 323 19.15 -25.71 -2.12
CA GLY A 323 18.84 -25.06 -3.39
C GLY A 323 19.76 -23.87 -3.65
N GLN A 324 20.04 -23.06 -2.63
CA GLN A 324 20.97 -21.93 -2.74
C GLN A 324 22.40 -22.39 -3.04
N ALA A 325 22.81 -23.56 -2.55
CA ALA A 325 24.10 -24.17 -2.83
C ALA A 325 24.25 -24.69 -4.27
N GLN A 326 23.20 -24.60 -5.09
CA GLN A 326 23.21 -24.92 -6.52
C GLN A 326 22.89 -23.69 -7.38
N ALA A 327 22.66 -22.53 -6.77
CA ALA A 327 22.31 -21.30 -7.46
C ALA A 327 23.55 -20.52 -7.92
N GLY A 328 23.41 -19.74 -8.99
CA GLY A 328 24.47 -18.88 -9.50
C GLY A 328 25.68 -19.66 -10.05
N ILE A 329 26.84 -19.01 -10.03
CA ILE A 329 28.10 -19.56 -10.55
C ILE A 329 28.95 -20.06 -9.38
N GLU A 330 29.54 -21.25 -9.52
CA GLU A 330 30.52 -21.76 -8.55
C GLU A 330 31.82 -20.96 -8.63
N ILE A 331 32.30 -20.51 -7.48
CA ILE A 331 33.63 -19.90 -7.36
C ILE A 331 34.55 -20.93 -6.70
N ILE A 332 35.67 -21.21 -7.36
CA ILE A 332 36.73 -22.09 -6.85
C ILE A 332 37.94 -21.19 -6.61
N PRO A 333 38.20 -20.76 -5.36
CA PRO A 333 39.35 -19.92 -5.07
C PRO A 333 40.67 -20.65 -5.35
N GLU A 334 41.62 -19.97 -5.97
CA GLU A 334 42.97 -20.48 -6.14
C GLU A 334 43.73 -20.41 -4.79
N PRO A 335 44.58 -21.40 -4.50
CA PRO A 335 45.47 -21.33 -3.35
C PRO A 335 46.64 -20.38 -3.64
N ASP A 336 47.10 -19.67 -2.62
CA ASP A 336 48.31 -18.86 -2.67
C ASP A 336 49.52 -19.76 -2.95
N ALA A 337 50.35 -19.37 -3.92
CA ALA A 337 51.49 -20.17 -4.37
C ALA A 337 52.58 -20.37 -3.30
N VAL A 338 52.61 -19.52 -2.27
CA VAL A 338 53.59 -19.54 -1.17
C VAL A 338 53.01 -20.24 0.05
N THR A 339 51.81 -19.88 0.50
CA THR A 339 51.23 -20.44 1.73
C THR A 339 50.43 -21.72 1.48
N GLY A 340 49.94 -21.93 0.26
CA GLY A 340 49.00 -23.00 -0.08
C GLY A 340 47.58 -22.77 0.46
N GLU A 341 47.32 -21.64 1.10
CA GLU A 341 46.03 -21.30 1.68
C GLU A 341 45.11 -20.61 0.66
N ILE A 342 43.80 -20.63 0.91
CA ILE A 342 42.83 -19.97 0.04
C ILE A 342 43.09 -18.46 -0.03
N MET A 343 43.14 -17.92 -1.24
CA MET A 343 43.17 -16.49 -1.54
C MET A 343 41.79 -15.87 -1.31
N ILE A 344 41.58 -15.24 -0.15
CA ILE A 344 40.28 -14.72 0.26
C ILE A 344 39.82 -13.48 -0.52
N ASP A 345 40.72 -12.81 -1.24
CA ASP A 345 40.44 -11.69 -2.14
C ASP A 345 39.63 -12.11 -3.38
N GLN A 346 39.61 -13.42 -3.69
CA GLN A 346 38.76 -13.99 -4.75
C GLN A 346 37.31 -14.18 -4.30
N ILE A 347 37.05 -14.13 -2.99
CA ILE A 347 35.71 -14.21 -2.38
C ILE A 347 35.16 -12.78 -2.30
N LEU A 348 34.32 -12.41 -3.26
CA LEU A 348 33.84 -11.05 -3.42
C LEU A 348 32.60 -10.76 -2.56
N PRO A 349 32.36 -9.48 -2.19
CA PRO A 349 31.13 -9.09 -1.52
C PRO A 349 29.89 -9.50 -2.32
N GLY A 350 28.99 -10.23 -1.65
CA GLY A 350 27.81 -10.85 -2.23
C GLY A 350 27.96 -12.35 -2.49
N ASP A 351 29.16 -12.90 -2.43
CA ASP A 351 29.37 -14.35 -2.52
C ASP A 351 28.80 -15.07 -1.30
N ILE A 352 28.21 -16.24 -1.54
CA ILE A 352 27.59 -17.08 -0.52
C ILE A 352 28.48 -18.29 -0.29
N LEU A 353 28.88 -18.53 0.96
CA LEU A 353 29.72 -19.64 1.35
C LEU A 353 28.86 -20.71 2.04
N PHE A 354 29.05 -21.96 1.65
CA PHE A 354 28.43 -23.12 2.28
C PHE A 354 29.49 -23.91 3.02
N LEU A 355 29.25 -24.19 4.29
CA LEU A 355 30.25 -24.67 5.23
C LEU A 355 29.86 -26.04 5.80
N SER A 356 30.84 -26.93 5.89
CA SER A 356 30.70 -28.21 6.58
C SER A 356 30.69 -28.04 8.10
N SER A 357 30.30 -29.10 8.81
CA SER A 357 30.40 -29.16 10.27
C SER A 357 31.85 -28.94 10.73
N PRO A 358 32.10 -28.25 11.86
CA PRO A 358 33.41 -28.22 12.50
C PRO A 358 33.91 -29.61 12.92
N LYS A 359 32.99 -30.56 13.11
CA LYS A 359 33.28 -31.95 13.49
C LYS A 359 33.16 -32.90 12.29
N LYS A 360 33.50 -32.43 11.08
CA LYS A 360 33.36 -33.23 9.85
C LYS A 360 34.17 -34.51 9.91
N ASP A 361 33.58 -35.60 9.41
CA ASP A 361 34.35 -36.77 9.01
C ASP A 361 35.00 -36.52 7.63
N PRO A 362 36.14 -37.16 7.32
CA PRO A 362 36.75 -37.02 6.00
C PRO A 362 35.78 -37.40 4.88
N GLY A 363 35.47 -36.46 3.99
CA GLY A 363 34.56 -36.66 2.86
C GLY A 363 33.09 -36.28 3.10
N ASP A 364 32.75 -35.78 4.29
CA ASP A 364 31.43 -35.22 4.57
C ASP A 364 31.18 -33.96 3.72
N LYS A 365 30.09 -33.98 2.96
CA LYS A 365 29.62 -32.89 2.08
C LYS A 365 28.27 -32.33 2.52
N GLU A 366 27.79 -32.69 3.71
CA GLU A 366 26.55 -32.15 4.25
C GLU A 366 26.74 -30.66 4.59
N ILE A 367 25.83 -29.83 4.08
CA ILE A 367 25.81 -28.40 4.36
C ILE A 367 25.33 -28.21 5.79
N TYR A 368 26.23 -27.75 6.65
CA TYR A 368 25.93 -27.54 8.06
C TYR A 368 25.59 -26.08 8.38
N GLU A 369 26.24 -25.14 7.68
CA GLU A 369 26.15 -23.71 7.96
C GLU A 369 26.36 -22.92 6.66
N MET A 370 25.87 -21.69 6.64
CA MET A 370 25.97 -20.78 5.51
C MET A 370 26.48 -19.41 5.99
N ALA A 371 27.20 -18.72 5.12
CA ALA A 371 27.69 -17.37 5.35
C ALA A 371 27.59 -16.53 4.06
N VAL A 372 27.57 -15.21 4.19
CA VAL A 372 27.63 -14.27 3.07
C VAL A 372 28.84 -13.38 3.23
N CYS A 373 29.69 -13.27 2.21
CA CYS A 373 30.77 -12.30 2.18
C CYS A 373 30.18 -10.89 2.06
N THR A 374 30.38 -10.05 3.08
CA THR A 374 29.88 -8.66 3.07
C THR A 374 30.96 -7.65 2.72
N ASP A 375 32.20 -8.00 2.99
CA ASP A 375 33.41 -7.25 2.63
C ASP A 375 34.58 -8.24 2.60
N THR A 376 35.71 -7.86 2.00
CA THR A 376 36.91 -8.70 1.99
C THR A 376 37.30 -9.08 3.41
N GLY A 377 37.30 -10.37 3.72
CA GLY A 377 37.60 -10.89 5.06
C GLY A 377 36.48 -10.72 6.10
N THR A 378 35.25 -10.39 5.70
CA THR A 378 34.09 -10.24 6.60
C THR A 378 32.89 -11.07 6.13
N LEU A 379 32.36 -11.90 7.03
CA LEU A 379 31.23 -12.78 6.78
C LEU A 379 30.03 -12.41 7.64
N PHE A 380 28.86 -12.30 7.02
CA PHE A 380 27.57 -12.38 7.71
C PHE A 380 27.20 -13.85 7.92
N MET A 381 27.14 -14.28 9.18
CA MET A 381 26.85 -15.67 9.53
C MET A 381 26.23 -15.78 10.92
N ILE A 382 25.75 -16.98 11.27
CA ILE A 382 25.26 -17.25 12.62
C ILE A 382 26.38 -17.12 13.66
N SER A 383 26.06 -16.53 14.82
CA SER A 383 27.00 -16.42 15.94
C SER A 383 27.36 -17.79 16.52
N PRO A 384 28.55 -17.96 17.15
CA PRO A 384 28.94 -19.22 17.78
C PRO A 384 27.96 -19.74 18.85
N ALA A 385 27.28 -18.82 19.54
CA ALA A 385 26.22 -19.15 20.51
C ALA A 385 24.90 -19.60 19.85
N ARG A 386 24.79 -19.51 18.52
CA ARG A 386 23.61 -19.81 17.70
C ARG A 386 22.33 -19.05 18.07
N THR A 387 22.47 -17.86 18.65
CA THR A 387 21.33 -17.04 19.11
C THR A 387 21.01 -15.87 18.21
N THR A 388 21.99 -15.39 17.44
CA THR A 388 21.89 -14.22 16.55
C THR A 388 22.69 -14.44 15.28
N VAL A 389 22.37 -13.70 14.22
CA VAL A 389 23.25 -13.53 13.04
C VAL A 389 24.13 -12.30 13.22
N ARG A 390 25.41 -12.39 12.87
CA ARG A 390 26.44 -11.37 13.12
C ARG A 390 27.48 -11.31 12.02
N LEU A 391 28.25 -10.24 12.03
CA LEU A 391 29.49 -10.15 11.25
C LEU A 391 30.63 -10.85 12.00
N ARG A 392 31.41 -11.61 11.25
CA ARG A 392 32.62 -12.28 11.71
C ARG A 392 33.75 -12.00 10.71
N ASN A 393 34.88 -11.54 11.22
CA ASN A 393 36.08 -11.40 10.41
C ASN A 393 36.76 -12.76 10.26
N PHE A 394 37.38 -12.98 9.10
CA PHE A 394 38.20 -14.14 8.83
C PHE A 394 39.41 -13.76 7.96
N SER A 395 40.44 -14.57 7.99
CA SER A 395 41.66 -14.41 7.20
C SER A 395 42.03 -15.72 6.50
N SER A 396 42.94 -15.64 5.53
CA SER A 396 43.58 -16.84 4.98
C SER A 396 44.19 -17.67 6.11
N GLY A 397 44.02 -18.98 6.03
CA GLY A 397 44.48 -19.93 7.05
C GLY A 397 43.50 -20.21 8.20
N ASP A 398 42.44 -19.42 8.38
CA ASP A 398 41.45 -19.66 9.42
C ASP A 398 40.70 -20.99 9.21
N ASP A 399 40.29 -21.64 10.31
CA ASP A 399 39.53 -22.90 10.30
C ASP A 399 38.28 -22.88 9.41
N ILE A 400 37.68 -21.70 9.21
CA ILE A 400 36.49 -21.54 8.37
C ILE A 400 36.80 -21.83 6.91
N CYS A 401 37.99 -21.50 6.42
CA CYS A 401 38.44 -21.75 5.05
C CYS A 401 38.48 -23.25 4.77
N ASN A 402 38.92 -24.06 5.74
CA ASN A 402 38.95 -25.52 5.65
C ASN A 402 37.57 -26.18 5.67
N ARG A 403 36.52 -25.42 6.03
CA ARG A 403 35.13 -25.89 6.09
C ARG A 403 34.33 -25.52 4.84
N ILE A 404 34.87 -24.71 3.92
CA ILE A 404 34.17 -24.32 2.70
C ILE A 404 33.93 -25.55 1.83
N ILE A 405 32.66 -25.85 1.55
CA ILE A 405 32.22 -26.89 0.62
C ILE A 405 32.14 -26.31 -0.80
N THR A 406 31.46 -25.17 -0.94
CA THR A 406 31.29 -24.47 -2.21
C THR A 406 31.02 -22.99 -1.94
N ILE A 407 31.34 -22.15 -2.93
CA ILE A 407 31.07 -20.72 -2.93
C ILE A 407 30.20 -20.41 -4.14
N ARG A 408 29.10 -19.69 -3.94
CA ARG A 408 28.16 -19.32 -4.99
C ARG A 408 28.11 -17.82 -5.18
N ARG A 409 28.28 -17.40 -6.44
CA ARG A 409 28.12 -16.00 -6.87
C ARG A 409 26.83 -15.86 -7.66
N ILE A 410 25.88 -15.11 -7.12
CA ILE A 410 24.54 -14.96 -7.69
C ILE A 410 24.36 -13.68 -8.52
N PHE A 411 25.22 -12.68 -8.30
CA PHE A 411 25.30 -11.50 -9.17
C PHE A 411 26.40 -11.71 -10.19
N SER A 412 26.04 -11.65 -11.47
CA SER A 412 27.06 -11.65 -12.51
C SER A 412 27.81 -10.32 -12.43
N ALA A 413 29.14 -10.34 -12.42
CA ALA A 413 29.91 -9.12 -12.59
C ALA A 413 29.60 -8.55 -13.97
N ARG A 414 28.59 -7.68 -14.09
CA ARG A 414 28.53 -6.74 -15.19
C ARG A 414 29.74 -5.84 -14.99
N VAL A 415 30.82 -6.18 -15.68
CA VAL A 415 31.93 -5.26 -15.93
C VAL A 415 31.31 -4.10 -16.70
N THR A 416 30.89 -3.07 -15.98
CA THR A 416 30.60 -1.75 -16.55
C THR A 416 31.88 -1.00 -16.77
#